data_AF-A0A3A8G406-F1
#
_entry.id   AF-A0A3A8G406-F1
#
_cell.length_a   1.000
_cell.length_b   1.000
_cell.length_c   1.000
_cell.angle_alpha   90.00
_cell.angle_beta   90.00
_cell.angle_gamma   90.00
#
_symmetry.space_group_name_H-M   'P 1'
#
loop_
_entity.id
_entity.type
_entity.pdbx_description
1 polymer ?
#
loop_
_entity_poly.entity_id
_entity_poly.type
_entity_poly.pdbx_seq_one_letter_code
_entity_poly.pdbx_strand_id
1 'polypeptide(L)'
;SLWAQLLRVDKVGRADDFFALGGHSLLATQVVSRLRRELGVELPLRALFEAPTLAALASRIDAGTRPVASAPPLQPASRDGHLPLSFAQQRLWFIDQLEPGSAAYNIPTAVVLEGELQPHLLQQALEALTLR
;
A
#
# COMPACT_ATOMS: atom_id res chain seq x y z
N SER A 1 -7.53 -16.20 11.36
CA SER A 1 -6.10 -15.83 11.25
C SER A 1 -5.98 -14.51 10.49
N LEU A 2 -4.83 -13.83 10.56
CA LEU A 2 -4.57 -12.61 9.78
C LEU A 2 -4.78 -12.83 8.27
N TRP A 3 -4.42 -14.01 7.76
CA TRP A 3 -4.65 -14.40 6.36
C TRP A 3 -6.14 -14.52 6.02
N ALA A 4 -6.93 -15.19 6.85
CA ALA A 4 -8.37 -15.33 6.64
C ALA A 4 -9.07 -13.97 6.47
N GLN A 5 -8.68 -12.97 7.29
CA GLN A 5 -9.23 -11.61 7.20
C GLN A 5 -8.81 -10.88 5.92
N LEU A 6 -7.54 -11.00 5.51
CA LEU A 6 -7.01 -10.31 4.32
C LEU A 6 -7.50 -10.94 3.02
N LEU A 7 -7.56 -12.28 2.97
CA LEU A 7 -7.97 -13.05 1.80
C LEU A 7 -9.49 -13.21 1.71
N ARG A 8 -10.24 -12.79 2.76
CA ARG A 8 -11.70 -12.92 2.86
C ARG A 8 -12.18 -14.37 2.70
N VAL A 9 -11.50 -15.30 3.37
CA VAL A 9 -11.84 -16.73 3.41
C VAL A 9 -12.18 -17.17 4.82
N ASP A 10 -13.07 -18.14 4.97
CA ASP A 10 -13.58 -18.57 6.29
C ASP A 10 -12.49 -19.17 7.18
N LYS A 11 -11.63 -20.03 6.60
CA LYS A 11 -10.55 -20.72 7.30
C LYS A 11 -9.32 -20.81 6.40
N VAL A 12 -8.16 -20.79 7.04
CA VAL A 12 -6.86 -21.01 6.41
C VAL A 12 -6.17 -22.13 7.16
N GLY A 13 -5.89 -23.23 6.46
CA GLY A 13 -5.10 -24.36 6.93
C GLY A 13 -3.61 -24.06 6.96
N ARG A 14 -2.86 -24.87 7.71
CA ARG A 14 -1.41 -24.72 7.85
C ARG A 14 -0.63 -24.91 6.54
N ALA A 15 -1.18 -25.69 5.61
CA ALA A 15 -0.55 -26.00 4.33
C ALA A 15 -1.11 -25.13 3.19
N ASP A 16 -2.07 -24.25 3.48
CA ASP A 16 -2.66 -23.40 2.46
C ASP A 16 -1.64 -22.39 1.97
N ASP A 17 -1.58 -22.24 0.66
CA ASP A 17 -0.72 -21.30 -0.03
C ASP A 17 -1.42 -19.94 -0.15
N PHE A 18 -0.73 -18.88 0.26
CA PHE A 18 -1.23 -17.51 0.25
C PHE A 18 -1.71 -17.07 -1.13
N PHE A 19 -0.94 -17.38 -2.17
CA PHE A 19 -1.20 -16.95 -3.54
C PHE A 19 -2.28 -17.83 -4.19
N ALA A 20 -2.32 -19.13 -3.86
CA ALA A 20 -3.41 -20.01 -4.30
C ALA A 20 -4.78 -19.59 -3.73
N LEU A 21 -4.80 -18.97 -2.55
CA LEU A 21 -6.00 -18.39 -1.93
C LEU A 21 -6.36 -16.98 -2.46
N GLY A 22 -5.72 -16.52 -3.54
CA GLY A 22 -6.00 -15.21 -4.14
C GLY A 22 -5.12 -14.06 -3.60
N GLY A 23 -4.08 -14.38 -2.82
CA GLY A 23 -3.09 -13.41 -2.37
C GLY A 23 -2.29 -12.80 -3.53
N HIS A 24 -1.96 -11.53 -3.41
CA HIS A 24 -1.11 -10.80 -4.37
C HIS A 24 -0.23 -9.77 -3.64
N SER A 25 0.66 -9.08 -4.36
CA SER A 25 1.70 -8.23 -3.77
C SER A 25 1.21 -7.15 -2.80
N LEU A 26 0.01 -6.59 -3.04
CA LEU A 26 -0.60 -5.62 -2.13
C LEU A 26 -1.02 -6.29 -0.82
N LEU A 27 -1.72 -7.42 -0.89
CA LEU A 27 -2.10 -8.19 0.31
C LEU A 27 -0.87 -8.72 1.05
N ALA A 28 0.16 -9.15 0.33
CA ALA A 28 1.44 -9.57 0.91
C ALA A 28 2.13 -8.42 1.67
N THR A 29 2.16 -7.21 1.10
CA THR A 29 2.64 -6.01 1.78
C THR A 29 1.83 -5.71 3.04
N GLN A 30 0.50 -5.88 2.98
CA GLN A 30 -0.37 -5.71 4.14
C GLN A 30 -0.11 -6.78 5.22
N VAL A 31 0.16 -8.04 4.84
CA VAL A 31 0.55 -9.11 5.78
C VAL A 31 1.80 -8.69 6.54
N VAL A 32 2.87 -8.31 5.84
CA VAL A 32 4.14 -7.89 6.45
C VAL A 32 3.94 -6.68 7.38
N SER A 33 3.17 -5.68 6.94
CA SER A 33 2.87 -4.49 7.74
C SER A 33 2.12 -4.83 9.04
N ARG A 34 1.13 -5.76 8.97
CA ARG A 34 0.37 -6.19 10.15
C ARG A 34 1.19 -7.07 11.08
N LEU A 35 2.03 -7.98 10.56
CA LEU A 35 2.94 -8.77 11.38
C LEU A 35 3.90 -7.88 12.19
N ARG A 36 4.42 -6.81 11.56
CA ARG A 36 5.24 -5.81 12.25
C ARG A 36 4.47 -5.13 13.39
N ARG A 37 3.25 -4.67 13.11
CA ARG A 37 2.44 -3.89 14.06
C ARG A 37 1.89 -4.73 15.22
N GLU A 38 1.42 -5.94 14.92
CA GLU A 38 0.65 -6.77 15.88
C GLU A 38 1.54 -7.77 16.61
N LEU A 39 2.63 -8.24 15.99
CA LEU A 39 3.52 -9.27 16.54
C LEU A 39 4.97 -8.80 16.70
N GLY A 40 5.31 -7.57 16.29
CA GLY A 40 6.71 -7.09 16.31
C GLY A 40 7.62 -7.84 15.34
N VAL A 41 7.05 -8.59 14.40
CA VAL A 41 7.79 -9.45 13.47
C VAL A 41 8.08 -8.68 12.18
N GLU A 42 9.35 -8.44 11.91
CA GLU A 42 9.79 -7.83 10.65
C GLU A 42 10.25 -8.89 9.66
N LEU A 43 9.60 -8.94 8.50
CA LEU A 43 9.93 -9.85 7.42
C LEU A 43 10.10 -9.07 6.13
N PRO A 44 11.14 -9.34 5.32
CA PRO A 44 11.17 -8.79 3.97
C PRO A 44 10.02 -9.41 3.16
N LEU A 45 9.42 -8.65 2.24
CA LEU A 45 8.29 -9.13 1.43
C LEU A 45 8.61 -10.46 0.71
N ARG A 46 9.86 -10.62 0.24
CA ARG A 46 10.36 -11.85 -0.38
C ARG A 46 10.17 -13.09 0.48
N ALA A 47 10.14 -12.96 1.81
CA ALA A 47 10.02 -14.09 2.72
C ALA A 47 8.68 -14.81 2.55
N LEU A 48 7.60 -14.07 2.24
CA LEU A 48 6.30 -14.65 1.94
C LEU A 48 6.29 -15.37 0.58
N PHE A 49 7.05 -14.87 -0.41
CA PHE A 49 7.19 -15.55 -1.70
C PHE A 49 8.02 -16.84 -1.59
N GLU A 50 9.07 -16.82 -0.77
CA GLU A 50 9.93 -18.00 -0.53
C GLU A 50 9.25 -19.06 0.35
N ALA A 51 8.32 -18.64 1.22
CA ALA A 51 7.56 -19.52 2.11
C ALA A 51 6.06 -19.15 2.06
N PRO A 52 5.36 -19.54 0.99
CA PRO A 52 4.00 -19.08 0.71
C PRO A 52 2.93 -19.82 1.49
N THR A 53 3.27 -20.86 2.26
CA THR A 53 2.33 -21.55 3.13
C THR A 53 2.40 -21.03 4.56
N LEU A 54 1.27 -21.07 5.27
CA LEU A 54 1.18 -20.56 6.64
C LEU A 54 2.20 -21.24 7.57
N ALA A 55 2.38 -22.56 7.46
CA ALA A 55 3.35 -23.32 8.25
C ALA A 55 4.79 -22.94 7.91
N ALA A 56 5.12 -22.81 6.62
CA ALA A 56 6.48 -22.45 6.20
C ALA A 56 6.85 -21.04 6.66
N LEU A 57 5.93 -20.08 6.54
CA LEU A 57 6.15 -18.72 7.02
C LEU A 57 6.35 -18.69 8.54
N ALA A 58 5.50 -19.41 9.30
CA ALA A 58 5.63 -19.51 10.75
C ALA A 58 7.00 -20.08 11.17
N SER A 59 7.45 -21.16 10.53
CA SER A 59 8.78 -21.72 10.81
C SER A 59 9.92 -20.75 10.53
N ARG A 60 9.79 -19.86 9.53
CA ARG A 60 10.82 -18.81 9.29
C ARG A 60 10.80 -17.71 10.33
N ILE A 61 9.63 -17.37 10.84
CA ILE A 61 9.50 -16.42 11.97
C ILE A 61 10.19 -17.01 13.20
N ASP A 62 9.90 -18.27 13.53
CA ASP A 62 10.47 -18.98 14.68
C ASP A 62 12.00 -19.18 14.56
N ALA A 63 12.50 -19.39 13.34
CA ALA A 63 13.94 -19.54 13.07
C ALA A 63 14.75 -18.24 13.26
N GLY A 64 14.14 -17.16 13.76
CA GLY A 64 14.83 -15.93 14.10
C GLY A 64 15.23 -15.15 12.85
N THR A 65 14.24 -14.78 12.03
CA THR A 65 14.51 -13.84 10.94
C THR A 65 15.13 -12.58 11.53
N ARG A 66 16.37 -12.26 11.12
CA ARG A 66 17.10 -11.11 11.65
C ARG A 66 16.22 -9.86 11.51
N PRO A 67 16.04 -9.07 12.58
CA PRO A 67 15.32 -7.82 12.46
C PRO A 67 16.00 -6.99 11.37
N VAL A 68 15.23 -6.64 10.34
CA VAL A 68 15.65 -5.59 9.42
C VAL A 68 15.73 -4.32 10.27
N ALA A 69 16.73 -3.47 10.05
CA ALA A 69 16.78 -2.19 10.74
C ALA A 69 15.50 -1.42 10.41
N SER A 70 14.61 -1.32 11.40
CA SER A 70 13.30 -0.74 11.19
C SER A 70 13.47 0.75 10.95
N ALA A 71 12.94 1.28 9.83
CA ALA A 71 12.81 2.72 9.68
C ALA A 71 11.98 3.26 10.86
N PRO A 72 12.37 4.42 11.44
CA PRO A 72 11.60 5.02 12.52
C PRO A 72 10.15 5.23 12.09
N PRO A 73 9.20 5.19 13.03
CA PRO A 73 7.80 5.44 12.70
C PRO A 73 7.65 6.82 12.05
N LEU A 74 6.71 6.92 11.11
CA LEU A 74 6.35 8.22 10.54
C LEU A 74 5.78 9.10 11.66
N GLN A 75 6.39 10.27 11.85
CA GLN A 75 5.93 11.27 12.79
C GLN A 75 5.32 12.45 12.01
N PRO A 76 4.30 13.12 12.56
CA PRO A 76 3.81 14.37 12.00
C PRO A 76 4.96 15.37 11.86
N ALA A 77 5.18 15.86 10.64
CA ALA A 77 6.11 16.95 10.39
C ALA A 77 5.38 18.29 10.59
N SER A 78 6.09 19.30 11.13
CA SER A 78 5.57 20.67 11.12
C SER A 78 5.30 21.10 9.68
N ARG A 79 4.19 21.82 9.48
CA ARG A 79 3.85 22.45 8.20
C ARG A 79 4.32 23.90 8.13
N ASP A 80 5.03 24.37 9.14
CA ASP A 80 5.64 25.68 9.18
C ASP A 80 6.92 25.66 8.34
N GLY A 81 6.85 26.19 7.11
CA GLY A 81 7.99 26.30 6.20
C GLY A 81 7.96 25.33 5.02
N HIS A 82 9.11 25.18 4.35
CA HIS A 82 9.23 24.38 3.15
C HIS A 82 9.40 22.90 3.48
N LEU A 83 8.43 22.07 3.05
CA LEU A 83 8.53 20.63 3.11
C LEU A 83 9.42 20.10 1.98
N PRO A 84 10.38 19.21 2.26
CA PRO A 84 11.22 18.62 1.22
C PRO A 84 10.38 17.74 0.30
N LEU A 85 10.55 17.93 -1.01
CA LEU A 85 9.99 17.04 -2.02
C LEU A 85 10.69 15.68 -1.98
N SER A 86 9.91 14.61 -2.16
CA SER A 86 10.47 13.29 -2.46
C SER A 86 11.25 13.32 -3.79
N PHE A 87 12.20 12.40 -3.98
CA PHE A 87 12.93 12.30 -5.25
C PHE A 87 12.00 12.12 -6.46
N ALA A 88 10.87 11.44 -6.29
CA ALA A 88 9.87 11.30 -7.35
C ALA A 88 9.21 12.65 -7.69
N GLN A 89 8.86 13.46 -6.69
CA GLN A 89 8.31 14.81 -6.91
C GLN A 89 9.35 15.76 -7.53
N GLN A 90 10.61 15.73 -7.07
CA GLN A 90 11.69 16.52 -7.67
C GLN A 90 11.89 16.17 -9.15
N ARG A 91 11.88 14.87 -9.49
CA ARG A 91 11.96 14.39 -10.87
C ARG A 91 10.79 14.88 -11.73
N LEU A 92 9.56 14.79 -11.21
CA LEU A 92 8.37 15.25 -11.95
C LEU A 92 8.41 16.76 -12.18
N TRP A 93 8.75 17.54 -11.15
CA TRP A 93 8.93 18.99 -11.28
C TRP A 93 10.03 19.34 -12.29
N PHE A 94 11.18 18.66 -12.23
CA PHE A 94 12.25 18.87 -13.20
C PHE A 94 11.80 18.62 -14.65
N ILE A 95 11.06 17.54 -14.88
CA ILE A 95 10.56 17.22 -16.24
C ILE A 95 9.54 18.27 -16.71
N ASP A 96 8.64 18.72 -15.83
CA ASP A 96 7.69 19.80 -16.14
C ASP A 96 8.40 21.11 -16.51
N GLN A 97 9.50 21.45 -15.85
CA GLN A 97 10.33 22.61 -16.21
C GLN A 97 11.12 22.41 -17.51
N LEU A 98 11.50 21.18 -17.85
CA LEU A 98 12.22 20.86 -19.07
C LEU A 98 11.30 20.91 -20.30
N GLU A 99 10.04 20.50 -20.16
CA GLU A 99 9.04 20.48 -21.22
C GLU A 99 7.73 21.19 -20.82
N PRO A 100 7.74 22.53 -20.68
CA PRO A 100 6.56 23.27 -20.23
C PRO A 100 5.36 23.06 -21.17
N GLY A 101 4.21 22.72 -20.58
CA GLY A 101 2.96 22.47 -21.32
C GLY A 101 2.82 21.05 -21.88
N SER A 102 3.80 20.17 -21.65
CA SER A 102 3.69 18.74 -21.98
C SER A 102 2.58 18.07 -21.17
N ALA A 103 1.75 17.27 -21.84
CA ALA A 103 0.70 16.47 -21.19
C ALA A 103 1.20 15.08 -20.72
N ALA A 104 2.51 14.79 -20.84
CA ALA A 104 3.08 13.46 -20.63
C ALA A 104 2.83 12.87 -19.22
N TYR A 105 2.62 13.73 -18.22
CA TYR A 105 2.33 13.34 -16.84
C TYR A 105 0.92 13.68 -16.38
N ASN A 106 0.02 14.06 -17.29
CA ASN A 106 -1.40 14.16 -16.99
C ASN A 106 -1.97 12.75 -16.79
N ILE A 107 -2.84 12.57 -15.80
CA ILE A 107 -3.53 11.31 -15.53
C ILE A 107 -5.03 11.49 -15.79
N PRO A 108 -5.47 11.68 -17.05
CA PRO A 108 -6.88 11.86 -17.37
C PRO A 108 -7.63 10.55 -17.10
N THR A 109 -8.80 10.66 -16.47
CA THR A 109 -9.72 9.52 -16.26
C THR A 109 -11.12 9.96 -16.64
N ALA A 110 -11.85 9.08 -17.33
CA ALA A 110 -13.27 9.26 -17.62
C ALA A 110 -14.04 8.07 -17.03
N VAL A 111 -15.21 8.36 -16.45
CA VAL A 111 -16.12 7.35 -15.91
C VAL A 111 -17.50 7.54 -16.50
N VAL A 112 -18.18 6.44 -16.81
CA VAL A 112 -19.58 6.44 -17.20
C VAL A 112 -20.42 6.24 -15.95
N LEU A 113 -21.39 7.13 -15.73
CA LEU A 113 -22.33 7.05 -14.63
C LEU A 113 -23.72 6.74 -15.20
N GLU A 114 -24.34 5.66 -14.72
CA GLU A 114 -25.68 5.26 -15.11
C GLU A 114 -26.68 5.62 -14.01
N GLY A 115 -27.80 6.24 -14.38
CA GLY A 115 -28.84 6.70 -13.46
C GLY A 115 -28.97 8.22 -13.38
N GLU A 116 -29.76 8.70 -12.41
CA GLU A 116 -29.95 10.13 -12.20
C GLU A 116 -28.72 10.76 -11.54
N LEU A 117 -28.00 11.58 -12.30
CA LEU A 117 -26.88 12.37 -11.79
C LEU A 117 -27.35 13.77 -11.40
N GLN A 118 -27.00 14.20 -10.20
CA GLN A 118 -27.13 15.59 -9.76
C GLN A 118 -25.76 16.28 -9.85
N PRO A 119 -25.46 17.08 -10.89
CA PRO A 119 -24.11 17.59 -11.13
C PRO A 119 -23.56 18.44 -9.98
N HIS A 120 -24.43 19.20 -9.32
CA HIS A 120 -24.05 20.05 -8.19
C HIS A 120 -23.57 19.24 -6.98
N LEU A 121 -24.15 18.05 -6.71
CA LEU A 121 -23.69 17.18 -5.63
C LEU A 121 -22.35 16.52 -5.97
N LEU A 122 -22.14 16.13 -7.23
CA LEU A 122 -20.85 15.60 -7.68
C LEU A 122 -19.75 16.65 -7.53
N GLN A 123 -20.01 17.89 -7.94
CA GLN A 123 -19.09 18.99 -7.77
C GLN A 123 -18.75 19.22 -6.29
N GLN A 124 -19.75 19.30 -5.41
CA GLN A 124 -19.54 19.45 -3.97
C GLN A 124 -18.72 18.30 -3.37
N ALA A 125 -18.96 17.07 -3.80
CA ALA A 125 -18.19 15.91 -3.34
C ALA A 125 -16.72 15.98 -3.77
N LEU A 126 -16.44 16.43 -4.99
CA LEU A 126 -15.08 16.63 -5.50
C LEU A 126 -14.36 17.78 -4.79
N GLU A 127 -15.06 18.91 -4.56
CA GLU A 127 -14.54 20.04 -3.79
C GLU A 127 -14.23 19.65 -2.34
N ALA A 128 -15.07 18.81 -1.73
CA ALA A 128 -14.81 18.32 -0.37
C ALA A 128 -13.53 17.48 -0.26
N LEU A 129 -13.03 16.87 -1.35
CA LEU A 129 -11.77 16.13 -1.35
C LEU A 129 -10.54 17.05 -1.34
N THR A 130 -10.65 18.29 -1.83
CA THR A 130 -9.52 19.25 -1.86
C THR A 130 -9.35 20.01 -0.55
N LEU A 131 -10.39 20.02 0.29
CA LEU A 131 -10.40 20.64 1.63
C LEU A 131 -9.93 19.70 2.75
N ARG A 132 -9.66 18.43 2.46
CA ARG A 132 -9.15 17.43 3.41
C ARG A 132 -7.62 17.41 3.47
#